data_AF-A0A9E2LIU5-F1
#
_entry.id   AF-A0A9E2LIU5-F1
#
_cell.length_a   1.000
_cell.length_b   1.000
_cell.length_c   1.000
_cell.angle_alpha   90.00
_cell.angle_beta   90.00
_cell.angle_gamma   90.00
#
_symmetry.space_group_name_H-M   'P 1'
#
loop_
_entity.id
_entity.type
_entity.pdbx_description
1 polymer ?
#
loop_
_entity_poly.entity_id
_entity_poly.type
_entity_poly.pdbx_seq_one_letter_code
_entity_poly.pdbx_strand_id
1 'polypeptide(L)'
;MDDIKTSLGHFQEKKRNYHLHSELHLLVDEARTLFKETAKKGPGSFSFYLGFFKRLGINEIRQILGEVKESKVDNPGKLFWWKVKNKLKEKSS
;
A
#
# COMPACT_ATOMS: atom_id res chain seq x y z
N MET A 1 -42.38 -18.02 -15.57
CA MET A 1 -41.73 -17.15 -14.56
C MET A 1 -40.25 -17.49 -14.65
N ASP A 2 -39.58 -17.10 -15.74
CA ASP A 2 -38.31 -17.75 -16.11
C ASP A 2 -37.28 -16.78 -16.73
N ASP A 3 -37.36 -15.48 -16.44
CA ASP A 3 -36.51 -14.49 -17.10
C ASP A 3 -35.53 -13.74 -16.18
N ILE A 4 -35.33 -14.21 -14.95
CA ILE A 4 -34.37 -13.59 -13.99
C ILE A 4 -33.05 -14.37 -13.91
N LYS A 5 -32.98 -15.61 -14.40
CA LYS A 5 -31.77 -16.44 -14.29
C LYS A 5 -30.69 -16.15 -15.33
N THR A 6 -30.98 -15.37 -16.38
CA THR A 6 -30.08 -15.24 -17.54
C THR A 6 -29.13 -14.02 -17.46
N SER A 7 -29.35 -13.07 -16.55
CA SER A 7 -28.53 -11.84 -16.47
C SER A 7 -27.34 -11.88 -15.51
N LEU A 8 -27.05 -13.02 -14.87
CA LEU A 8 -25.92 -13.16 -13.92
C LEU A 8 -24.61 -13.66 -14.55
N GLY A 9 -24.57 -13.89 -15.88
CA GLY A 9 -23.49 -14.63 -16.54
C GLY A 9 -22.32 -13.83 -17.11
N HIS A 10 -22.18 -12.52 -16.83
CA HIS A 10 -21.15 -11.69 -17.48
C HIS A 10 -20.41 -10.75 -16.52
N PHE A 11 -20.02 -11.23 -15.34
CA PHE A 11 -18.86 -10.64 -14.67
C PHE A 11 -17.60 -11.11 -15.40
N GLN A 12 -17.17 -10.35 -16.42
CA GLN A 12 -15.84 -10.56 -16.99
C GLN A 12 -14.82 -10.28 -15.90
N GLU A 13 -14.20 -11.33 -15.37
CA GLU A 13 -12.98 -11.17 -14.58
C GLU A 13 -11.97 -10.44 -15.46
N LYS A 14 -11.75 -9.14 -15.18
CA LYS A 14 -10.68 -8.39 -15.86
C LYS A 14 -9.40 -9.20 -15.69
N LYS A 15 -8.85 -9.72 -16.80
CA LYS A 15 -7.54 -10.38 -16.82
C LYS A 15 -6.56 -9.46 -16.11
N ARG A 16 -6.09 -9.91 -14.94
CA ARG A 16 -5.16 -9.15 -14.12
C ARG A 16 -3.85 -9.02 -14.91
N ASN A 17 -3.53 -7.81 -15.36
CA ASN A 17 -2.28 -7.58 -16.08
C ASN A 17 -1.11 -7.71 -15.08
N TYR A 18 -0.41 -8.84 -15.12
CA TYR A 18 0.67 -9.19 -14.20
C TYR A 18 1.89 -8.26 -14.30
N HIS A 19 2.05 -7.55 -15.42
CA HIS A 19 3.13 -6.59 -15.64
C HIS A 19 2.76 -5.16 -15.26
N LEU A 20 1.52 -4.89 -14.85
CA LEU A 20 1.17 -3.61 -14.24
C LEU A 20 1.66 -3.66 -12.78
N HIS A 21 2.82 -3.05 -12.51
CA HIS A 21 3.17 -2.67 -11.15
C HIS A 21 2.07 -1.75 -10.65
N SER A 22 1.17 -2.26 -9.82
CA SER A 22 0.15 -1.43 -9.19
C SER A 22 0.85 -0.25 -8.52
N GLU A 23 0.27 0.94 -8.55
CA GLU A 23 0.85 2.15 -7.96
C GLU A 23 1.32 1.91 -6.50
N LEU A 24 0.66 0.98 -5.80
CA LEU A 24 1.08 0.49 -4.50
C LEU A 24 2.49 -0.11 -4.46
N HIS A 25 2.88 -0.91 -5.47
CA HIS A 25 4.21 -1.48 -5.58
C HIS A 25 5.27 -0.39 -5.76
N LEU A 26 4.98 0.62 -6.58
CA LEU A 26 5.87 1.77 -6.76
C LEU A 26 6.08 2.51 -5.43
N LEU A 27 5.01 2.72 -4.67
CA LEU A 27 5.11 3.35 -3.34
C LEU A 27 5.91 2.48 -2.35
N VAL A 28 5.79 1.15 -2.43
CA VAL A 28 6.60 0.25 -1.58
C VAL A 28 8.08 0.38 -1.94
N ASP A 29 8.41 0.38 -3.23
CA ASP A 29 9.80 0.53 -3.67
C ASP A 29 10.36 1.90 -3.27
N GLU A 30 9.58 2.96 -3.45
CA GLU A 30 9.92 4.31 -3.01
C GLU A 30 10.20 4.39 -1.51
N ALA A 31 9.32 3.83 -0.67
CA ALA A 31 9.51 3.79 0.78
C ALA A 31 10.78 3.00 1.15
N ARG A 32 11.02 1.85 0.52
CA ARG A 32 12.20 1.03 0.78
C ARG A 32 13.48 1.73 0.34
N THR A 33 13.47 2.43 -0.79
CA THR A 33 14.60 3.26 -1.24
C THR A 33 14.87 4.40 -0.27
N LEU A 34 13.83 5.10 0.20
CA LEU A 34 13.96 6.20 1.15
C LEU A 34 14.63 5.76 2.46
N PHE A 35 14.29 4.57 2.95
CA PHE A 35 14.83 4.03 4.21
C PHE A 35 16.02 3.08 4.02
N LYS A 36 16.52 2.92 2.78
CA LYS A 36 17.62 2.00 2.41
C LYS A 36 17.38 0.54 2.84
N GLU A 37 16.13 0.11 2.76
CA GLU A 37 15.67 -1.21 3.19
C GLU A 37 15.93 -2.29 2.14
N THR A 38 16.86 -3.20 2.43
CA THR A 38 17.28 -4.27 1.50
C THR A 38 16.81 -5.66 1.94
N ALA A 39 16.05 -5.75 3.03
CA ALA A 39 15.60 -7.01 3.59
C ALA A 39 14.79 -7.84 2.58
N LYS A 40 15.15 -9.11 2.42
CA LYS A 40 14.45 -10.05 1.52
C LYS A 40 13.19 -10.65 2.16
N LYS A 41 13.16 -10.77 3.49
CA LYS A 41 12.06 -11.32 4.30
C LYS A 41 11.96 -10.56 5.62
N GLY A 42 10.78 -10.53 6.23
CA GLY A 42 10.56 -9.91 7.54
C GLY A 42 10.42 -8.38 7.49
N PRO A 43 10.61 -7.68 8.62
CA PRO A 43 10.60 -6.22 8.68
C PRO A 43 11.57 -5.64 7.64
N GLY A 44 11.17 -4.58 6.94
CA GLY A 44 11.97 -4.00 5.85
C GLY A 44 11.73 -4.62 4.47
N SER A 45 11.12 -5.81 4.38
CA SER A 45 10.89 -6.47 3.10
C SER A 45 9.72 -5.89 2.31
N PHE A 46 9.72 -6.09 0.99
CA PHE A 46 8.63 -5.67 0.11
C PHE A 46 7.25 -6.13 0.61
N SER A 47 7.13 -7.43 0.92
CA SER A 47 5.88 -8.03 1.38
C SER A 47 5.40 -7.45 2.72
N PHE A 48 6.35 -7.07 3.59
CA PHE A 48 6.03 -6.42 4.86
C PHE A 48 5.35 -5.08 4.63
N TYR A 49 5.95 -4.19 3.84
CA TYR A 49 5.35 -2.90 3.46
C TYR A 49 4.01 -3.09 2.74
N LEU A 50 3.96 -3.99 1.76
CA LEU A 50 2.76 -4.25 0.96
C LEU A 50 1.56 -4.63 1.84
N GLY A 51 1.78 -5.41 2.91
CA GLY A 51 0.71 -5.80 3.85
C GLY A 51 0.02 -4.60 4.50
N PHE A 52 0.79 -3.58 4.93
CA PHE A 52 0.23 -2.37 5.51
C PHE A 52 -0.36 -1.43 4.45
N PHE A 53 0.31 -1.30 3.31
CA PHE A 53 -0.08 -0.37 2.26
C PHE A 53 -1.44 -0.75 1.67
N LYS A 54 -1.72 -2.05 1.54
CA LYS A 54 -3.05 -2.56 1.11
C LYS A 54 -4.19 -2.14 2.05
N ARG A 55 -3.92 -1.99 3.35
CA ARG A 55 -4.93 -1.58 4.34
C ARG A 55 -5.17 -0.07 4.35
N LEU A 56 -4.15 0.71 4.04
CA LEU A 56 -4.23 2.18 4.05
C LEU A 56 -4.75 2.74 2.72
N GLY A 57 -4.30 2.17 1.60
CA GLY A 57 -4.59 2.68 0.26
C GLY A 57 -3.52 3.66 -0.24
N ILE A 58 -3.52 3.90 -1.55
CA ILE A 58 -2.49 4.66 -2.28
C ILE A 58 -2.39 6.11 -1.77
N ASN A 59 -3.53 6.80 -1.65
CA ASN A 59 -3.57 8.22 -1.31
C ASN A 59 -2.95 8.51 0.06
N GLU A 60 -3.31 7.72 1.08
CA GLU A 60 -2.78 7.87 2.45
C GLU A 60 -1.27 7.65 2.48
N ILE A 61 -0.78 6.62 1.78
CA ILE A 61 0.66 6.33 1.72
C ILE A 61 1.42 7.45 1.01
N ARG A 62 0.91 7.95 -0.11
CA ARG A 62 1.52 9.08 -0.83
C ARG A 62 1.61 10.31 0.07
N GLN A 63 0.54 10.61 0.82
CA GLN A 63 0.54 11.72 1.77
C GLN A 63 1.61 11.52 2.86
N ILE A 64 1.63 10.34 3.51
CA ILE A 64 2.60 10.06 4.57
C ILE A 64 4.04 10.16 4.05
N LEU A 65 4.33 9.63 2.85
CA LEU A 65 5.68 9.71 2.26
C LEU A 65 6.07 11.15 1.93
N GLY A 66 5.14 11.96 1.42
CA GLY A 66 5.37 13.39 1.20
C GLY A 66 5.74 14.11 2.49
N GLU A 67 4.92 13.94 3.53
CA GLU A 67 5.16 14.54 4.84
C GLU A 67 6.50 14.11 5.45
N VAL A 68 6.88 12.83 5.30
CA VAL A 68 8.15 12.32 5.83
C VAL A 68 9.34 12.89 5.07
N LYS A 69 9.24 13.07 3.74
CA LYS A 69 10.30 13.68 2.93
C LYS A 69 10.50 15.16 3.23
N GLU A 70 9.42 15.88 3.48
CA GLU A 70 9.46 17.29 3.88
C GLU A 70 9.93 17.47 5.33
N SER A 71 9.77 16.43 6.15
CA SER A 71 10.19 16.45 7.54
C SER A 71 11.72 16.38 7.68
N LYS A 72 12.31 17.41 8.29
CA LYS A 72 13.75 17.47 8.61
C LYS A 72 14.09 16.73 9.91
N VAL A 73 13.56 15.52 10.10
CA VAL A 73 13.79 14.71 11.30
C VAL A 73 15.02 13.82 11.14
N ASP A 74 15.71 13.55 12.26
CA ASP A 74 16.90 12.69 12.27
C ASP A 74 16.60 11.24 11.86
N ASN A 75 15.37 10.76 12.12
CA ASN A 75 14.95 9.40 11.79
C ASN A 75 13.60 9.39 11.04
N PRO A 76 13.64 9.55 9.70
CA PRO A 76 12.42 9.58 8.88
C PRO A 76 11.68 8.23 8.88
N GLY A 77 12.39 7.10 9.03
CA GLY A 77 11.77 5.77 9.12
C GLY A 77 10.88 5.61 10.35
N LYS A 78 11.33 6.11 11.51
CA LYS A 78 10.53 6.09 12.74
C LYS A 78 9.27 6.96 12.60
N LEU A 79 9.40 8.16 12.02
CA LEU A 79 8.26 9.05 11.76
C LEU A 79 7.24 8.38 10.82
N PHE A 80 7.72 7.77 9.75
CA PHE A 80 6.90 7.04 8.79
C PHE A 80 6.06 5.96 9.48
N TRP A 81 6.69 5.06 10.24
CA TRP A 81 5.99 3.97 10.91
C TRP A 81 5.03 4.46 12.00
N TRP A 82 5.36 5.55 12.69
CA TRP A 82 4.45 6.19 13.63
C TRP A 82 3.18 6.71 12.94
N LYS A 83 3.32 7.40 11.79
CA LYS A 83 2.18 7.89 11.00
C LYS A 83 1.32 6.73 10.46
N VAL A 84 1.97 5.70 9.91
CA VAL A 84 1.29 4.46 9.44
C VAL A 84 0.47 3.83 10.57
N LYS A 85 1.07 3.69 11.76
CA LYS A 85 0.39 3.11 12.93
C LYS A 85 -0.85 3.93 13.33
N ASN A 86 -0.76 5.25 13.36
CA ASN A 86 -1.89 6.12 13.71
C ASN A 86 -3.04 5.99 12.70
N LYS A 87 -2.72 6.02 11.40
CA LYS A 87 -3.73 5.86 10.34
C LYS A 87 -4.42 4.51 10.37
N LEU A 88 -3.68 3.44 10.70
CA LEU A 88 -4.29 2.12 10.88
C LEU A 88 -5.21 2.05 12.08
N LYS A 89 -4.87 2.74 13.17
CA LYS A 89 -5.73 2.86 14.35
C LYS A 89 -7.02 3.60 14.01
N GLU A 90 -6.93 4.73 13.32
CA GLU A 90 -8.10 5.52 12.88
C GLU A 90 -9.09 4.71 12.04
N LYS A 91 -8.59 3.85 11.13
CA LYS A 91 -9.44 2.98 10.29
C LYS A 91 -10.02 1.77 11.04
N SER A 92 -9.54 1.48 12.24
CA SER A 92 -10.01 0.34 13.05
C SER A 92 -11.01 0.76 14.15
N SER A 93 -11.18 2.07 14.35
CA SER A 93 -12.20 2.68 15.21
C SER A 93 -13.46 2.96 14.40
#